data_AF-A0A7V9JFG9-F1
#
_entry.id   AF-A0A7V9JFG9-F1
#
_cell.length_a   1.000
_cell.length_b   1.000
_cell.length_c   1.000
_cell.angle_alpha   90.00
_cell.angle_beta   90.00
_cell.angle_gamma   90.00
#
_symmetry.space_group_name_H-M   'P 1'
#
loop_
_entity.id
_entity.type
_entity.pdbx_description
1 polymer ?
#
loop_
_entity_poly.entity_id
_entity_poly.type
_entity_poly.pdbx_seq_one_letter_code
_entity_poly.pdbx_strand_id
1 'polypeptide(L)'
;MALATPPVAEETRQFKPFVPASQSPAELTLRAVLLGVILGIVFAASSVYLALKIGLTVSASIPIAVLSVAFFRTLGRSTILENNIVQTTGSAGESIAAGIVFTLPAILLMGYDLTVGKVAVIAVAGGVMGVLLMIPLRRALIVKEHGRLTYPEGTA
;
A
#
# COMPACT_ATOMS: atom_id res chain seq x y z
N MET A 1 31.74 -4.76 34.26
CA MET A 1 31.25 -3.46 33.78
C MET A 1 29.98 -3.74 32.97
N ALA A 2 28.85 -3.83 33.67
CA ALA A 2 27.55 -4.22 33.12
C ALA A 2 26.89 -3.00 32.47
N LEU A 3 26.68 -3.06 31.16
CA LEU A 3 25.87 -2.07 30.44
C LEU A 3 24.39 -2.37 30.75
N ALA A 4 23.75 -1.38 31.38
CA ALA A 4 22.39 -1.45 31.88
C ALA A 4 21.38 -1.77 30.75
N THR A 5 20.55 -2.77 31.00
CA THR A 5 19.31 -3.04 30.28
C THR A 5 18.41 -1.80 30.39
N PRO A 6 17.90 -1.22 29.28
CA PRO A 6 16.98 -0.10 29.39
C PRO A 6 15.70 -0.54 30.11
N PRO A 7 15.14 0.30 31.01
CA PRO A 7 13.94 -0.04 31.75
C PRO A 7 12.75 -0.18 30.79
N VAL A 8 12.07 -1.32 30.85
CA VAL A 8 10.76 -1.52 30.24
C VAL A 8 9.77 -0.68 31.04
N ALA A 9 9.53 0.55 30.60
CA ALA A 9 8.48 1.39 31.16
C ALA A 9 7.16 1.07 30.44
N GLU A 10 6.28 0.35 31.16
CA GLU A 10 4.86 0.30 30.89
C GLU A 10 4.28 1.72 30.89
N GLU A 11 3.84 2.19 29.72
CA GLU A 11 2.75 3.17 29.66
C GLU A 11 1.76 2.63 28.64
N THR A 12 0.76 1.91 29.14
CA THR A 12 -0.49 1.62 28.43
C THR A 12 -1.20 2.95 28.18
N ARG A 13 -0.67 3.79 27.30
CA ARG A 13 -1.41 4.91 26.73
C ARG A 13 -2.61 4.29 26.06
N GLN A 14 -3.75 4.49 26.67
CA GLN A 14 -5.05 4.04 26.21
C GLN A 14 -5.19 4.51 24.74
N PHE A 15 -4.92 3.62 23.80
CA PHE A 15 -4.96 3.90 22.37
C PHE A 15 -6.40 4.27 22.05
N LYS A 16 -6.66 5.57 21.85
CA LYS A 16 -7.95 6.06 21.39
C LYS A 16 -7.93 6.03 19.86
N PRO A 17 -8.69 5.14 19.22
CA PRO A 17 -8.75 5.09 17.77
C PRO A 17 -9.30 6.42 17.22
N PHE A 18 -8.79 6.85 16.06
CA PHE A 18 -9.25 8.08 15.39
C PHE A 18 -10.74 8.01 15.00
N VAL A 19 -11.26 6.79 14.85
CA VAL A 19 -12.69 6.49 14.68
C VAL A 19 -13.10 5.56 15.83
N PRO A 20 -13.91 6.01 16.80
CA PRO A 20 -14.35 5.15 17.89
C PRO A 20 -15.28 4.03 17.39
N ALA A 21 -15.25 2.86 18.03
CA ALA A 21 -16.09 1.70 17.65
C ALA A 21 -17.61 1.98 17.71
N SER A 22 -18.02 3.10 18.30
CA SER A 22 -19.40 3.58 18.33
C SER A 22 -19.82 4.33 17.05
N GLN A 23 -18.89 4.70 16.18
CA GLN A 23 -19.15 5.32 14.90
C GLN A 23 -18.80 4.34 13.76
N SER A 24 -19.71 4.19 12.81
CA SER A 24 -19.48 3.44 11.57
C SER A 24 -19.54 4.40 10.38
N PRO A 25 -18.57 5.32 10.23
CA PRO A 25 -18.50 6.18 9.06
C PRO A 25 -18.30 5.31 7.82
N ALA A 26 -18.72 5.81 6.65
CA ALA A 26 -18.55 5.06 5.40
C ALA A 26 -17.05 4.77 5.15
N GLU A 27 -16.68 3.49 5.11
CA GLU A 27 -15.30 3.03 4.90
C GLU A 27 -15.09 2.64 3.44
N LEU A 28 -15.89 1.70 2.94
CA LEU A 28 -15.80 1.15 1.60
C LEU A 28 -16.92 1.72 0.72
N THR A 29 -16.66 2.85 0.08
CA THR A 29 -17.61 3.48 -0.86
C THR A 29 -17.20 3.21 -2.30
N LEU A 30 -18.20 3.06 -3.18
CA LEU A 30 -17.95 2.84 -4.61
C LEU A 30 -17.09 3.97 -5.22
N ARG A 31 -17.32 5.22 -4.79
CA ARG A 31 -16.53 6.38 -5.22
C ARG A 31 -15.06 6.28 -4.82
N ALA A 32 -14.75 5.79 -3.60
CA ALA A 32 -13.39 5.59 -3.15
C ALA A 32 -12.68 4.46 -3.92
N VAL A 33 -13.36 3.34 -4.13
CA VAL A 33 -12.80 2.24 -4.92
C VAL A 33 -12.51 2.68 -6.35
N LEU A 34 -13.46 3.35 -7.02
CA LEU A 34 -13.28 3.81 -8.39
C LEU A 34 -12.14 4.83 -8.51
N LEU A 35 -12.07 5.82 -7.61
CA LEU A 35 -10.98 6.79 -7.60
C LEU A 35 -9.63 6.11 -7.36
N GLY A 36 -9.58 5.18 -6.39
CA GLY A 36 -8.38 4.40 -6.09
C GLY A 36 -7.90 3.56 -7.27
N VAL A 37 -8.80 2.89 -7.99
CA VAL A 37 -8.46 2.11 -9.19
C VAL A 37 -7.93 3.01 -10.31
N ILE A 38 -8.57 4.16 -10.57
CA ILE A 38 -8.14 5.09 -11.61
C ILE A 38 -6.74 5.62 -11.30
N LEU A 39 -6.53 6.13 -10.08
CA LEU A 39 -5.22 6.61 -9.64
C LEU A 39 -4.18 5.49 -9.66
N GLY A 40 -4.56 4.29 -9.21
CA GLY A 40 -3.69 3.11 -9.22
C GLY A 40 -3.22 2.72 -10.62
N ILE A 41 -4.10 2.72 -11.62
CA ILE A 41 -3.73 2.45 -13.02
C ILE A 41 -2.75 3.50 -13.54
N VAL A 42 -3.04 4.80 -13.30
CA VAL A 42 -2.19 5.90 -13.78
C VAL A 42 -0.80 5.85 -13.15
N PHE A 43 -0.73 5.68 -11.83
CA PHE A 43 0.55 5.62 -11.12
C PHE A 43 1.28 4.32 -11.37
N ALA A 44 0.61 3.18 -11.50
CA ALA A 44 1.25 1.92 -11.90
C ALA A 44 1.88 2.04 -13.29
N ALA A 45 1.15 2.56 -14.28
CA ALA A 45 1.67 2.78 -15.62
C ALA A 45 2.87 3.74 -15.63
N SER A 46 2.77 4.83 -14.87
CA SER A 46 3.85 5.81 -14.72
C SER A 46 5.09 5.19 -14.06
N SER A 47 4.91 4.41 -12.99
CA SER A 47 5.99 3.73 -12.27
C SER A 47 6.67 2.67 -13.13
N VAL A 48 5.90 1.86 -13.89
CA VAL A 48 6.48 0.89 -14.85
C VAL A 48 7.33 1.61 -15.89
N TYR A 49 6.78 2.68 -16.50
CA TYR A 49 7.48 3.42 -17.53
C TYR A 49 8.78 4.06 -17.02
N LEU A 50 8.72 4.76 -15.88
CA LEU A 50 9.89 5.41 -15.30
C LEU A 50 10.94 4.38 -14.86
N ALA A 51 10.52 3.29 -14.23
CA ALA A 51 11.47 2.28 -13.77
C ALA A 51 12.18 1.59 -14.94
N LEU A 52 11.48 1.30 -16.04
CA LEU A 52 12.10 0.73 -17.23
C LEU A 52 12.97 1.74 -18.00
N LYS A 53 12.61 3.03 -17.99
CA LYS A 53 13.31 4.05 -18.78
C LYS A 53 14.52 4.65 -18.08
N ILE A 54 14.43 4.92 -16.78
CA ILE A 54 15.46 5.62 -16.00
C ILE A 54 15.92 4.84 -14.77
N GLY A 55 15.37 3.65 -14.49
CA GLY A 55 15.80 2.82 -13.36
C GLY A 55 15.38 3.32 -11.98
N LEU A 56 14.53 4.34 -11.92
CA LEU A 56 14.06 4.96 -10.67
C LEU A 56 12.54 4.85 -10.56
N THR A 57 12.05 4.58 -9.34
CA THR A 57 10.63 4.63 -8.99
C THR A 57 10.36 5.82 -8.09
N VAL A 58 9.11 6.31 -8.12
CA VAL A 58 8.64 7.37 -7.24
C VAL A 58 7.56 6.80 -6.34
N SER A 59 7.63 7.07 -5.04
CA SER A 59 6.59 6.67 -4.09
C SER A 59 5.28 7.37 -4.44
N ALA A 60 4.30 6.59 -4.93
CA ALA A 60 3.02 7.10 -5.38
C ALA A 60 2.04 7.31 -4.21
N SER A 61 2.31 6.72 -3.05
CA SER A 61 1.40 6.76 -1.89
C SER A 61 1.08 8.18 -1.41
N ILE A 62 2.09 9.04 -1.30
CA ILE A 62 1.94 10.45 -0.89
C ILE A 62 1.09 11.24 -1.90
N PRO A 63 1.43 11.28 -3.21
CA PRO A 63 0.64 12.04 -4.16
C PRO A 63 -0.78 11.47 -4.32
N ILE A 64 -0.98 10.16 -4.26
CA ILE A 64 -2.33 9.56 -4.30
C ILE A 64 -3.16 10.03 -3.10
N ALA A 65 -2.59 10.07 -1.89
CA ALA A 65 -3.30 10.57 -0.71
C ALA A 65 -3.71 12.04 -0.86
N VAL A 66 -2.81 12.89 -1.37
CA VAL A 66 -3.09 14.32 -1.62
C VAL A 66 -4.17 14.48 -2.68
N LEU A 67 -4.10 13.74 -3.78
CA LEU A 67 -5.09 13.77 -4.86
C LEU A 67 -6.46 13.29 -4.38
N SER A 68 -6.50 12.23 -3.55
CA SER A 68 -7.74 11.75 -2.92
C SER A 68 -8.42 12.83 -2.11
N VAL A 69 -7.67 13.48 -1.19
CA VAL A 69 -8.20 14.54 -0.34
C VAL A 69 -8.66 15.74 -1.18
N ALA A 70 -7.89 16.14 -2.19
CA ALA A 70 -8.24 17.22 -3.09
C ALA A 70 -9.53 16.93 -3.88
N PHE A 71 -9.66 15.72 -4.43
CA PHE A 71 -10.82 15.31 -5.21
C PHE A 71 -12.10 15.25 -4.35
N PHE A 72 -12.05 14.64 -3.17
CA PHE A 72 -13.24 14.59 -2.33
C PHE A 72 -13.62 15.95 -1.72
N ARG A 73 -12.66 16.86 -1.59
CA ARG A 73 -12.94 18.22 -1.14
C ARG A 73 -13.78 19.00 -2.15
N THR A 74 -13.74 18.68 -3.45
CA THR A 74 -14.63 19.30 -4.45
C THR A 74 -16.03 18.66 -4.50
N LEU A 75 -16.19 17.43 -4.01
CA LEU A 75 -17.46 16.67 -4.00
C LEU A 75 -18.24 16.70 -2.68
N GLY A 76 -17.81 17.47 -1.68
CA GLY A 76 -18.57 17.66 -0.43
C GLY A 76 -17.97 17.04 0.85
N ARG A 77 -16.65 16.80 0.86
CA ARG A 77 -15.86 16.17 1.94
C ARG A 77 -16.00 14.64 1.99
N SER A 78 -14.91 13.95 2.29
CA SER A 78 -14.87 12.51 2.54
C SER A 78 -14.36 12.21 3.95
N THR A 79 -14.59 10.98 4.40
CA THR A 79 -14.07 10.50 5.67
C THR A 79 -12.57 10.18 5.55
N ILE A 80 -11.87 10.12 6.69
CA ILE A 80 -10.46 9.68 6.72
C ILE A 80 -10.35 8.25 6.17
N LEU A 81 -11.35 7.40 6.43
CA LEU A 81 -11.37 6.01 5.98
C LEU A 81 -11.54 5.89 4.46
N GLU A 82 -12.39 6.72 3.83
CA GLU A 82 -12.52 6.73 2.37
C GLU A 82 -11.21 7.12 1.68
N ASN A 83 -10.50 8.13 2.20
CA ASN A 83 -9.18 8.50 1.67
C ASN A 83 -8.15 7.40 1.87
N ASN A 84 -8.21 6.69 3.00
CA ASN A 84 -7.35 5.54 3.25
C ASN A 84 -7.60 4.42 2.23
N ILE A 85 -8.87 4.11 1.92
CA ILE A 85 -9.20 3.14 0.87
C ILE A 85 -8.67 3.57 -0.50
N VAL A 86 -8.81 4.85 -0.89
CA VAL A 86 -8.25 5.35 -2.16
C VAL A 86 -6.73 5.19 -2.17
N GLN A 87 -6.06 5.60 -1.09
CA GLN A 87 -4.60 5.52 -0.96
C GLN A 87 -4.11 4.08 -1.05
N THR A 88 -4.69 3.15 -0.30
CA THR A 88 -4.31 1.74 -0.29
C THR A 88 -4.59 1.08 -1.63
N THR A 89 -5.75 1.35 -2.24
CA THR A 89 -6.09 0.79 -3.56
C THR A 89 -5.17 1.34 -4.64
N GLY A 90 -4.87 2.64 -4.60
CA GLY A 90 -3.99 3.28 -5.56
C GLY A 90 -2.54 2.81 -5.44
N SER A 91 -2.00 2.73 -4.22
CA SER A 91 -0.63 2.30 -3.97
C SER A 91 -0.42 0.79 -4.17
N ALA A 92 -1.46 -0.03 -4.06
CA ALA A 92 -1.38 -1.45 -4.42
C ALA A 92 -0.98 -1.67 -5.89
N GLY A 93 -1.38 -0.77 -6.79
CA GLY A 93 -0.95 -0.79 -8.20
C GLY A 93 0.57 -0.62 -8.36
N GLU A 94 1.21 0.21 -7.51
CA GLU A 94 2.66 0.40 -7.48
C GLU A 94 3.38 -0.90 -7.08
N SER A 95 2.82 -1.63 -6.12
CA SER A 95 3.40 -2.91 -5.66
C SER A 95 3.42 -3.96 -6.78
N ILE A 96 2.35 -4.03 -7.58
CA ILE A 96 2.28 -4.90 -8.76
C ILE A 96 3.26 -4.41 -9.83
N ALA A 97 3.29 -3.11 -10.11
CA ALA A 97 4.21 -2.50 -11.07
C ALA A 97 5.68 -2.83 -10.74
N ALA A 98 6.09 -2.72 -9.47
CA ALA A 98 7.43 -3.06 -9.03
C ALA A 98 7.78 -4.54 -9.32
N GLY A 99 6.87 -5.46 -9.00
CA GLY A 99 7.06 -6.89 -9.31
C GLY A 99 7.23 -7.17 -10.81
N ILE A 100 6.43 -6.50 -11.64
CA ILE A 100 6.49 -6.62 -13.10
C ILE A 100 7.81 -6.08 -13.66
N VAL A 101 8.22 -4.88 -13.22
CA VAL A 101 9.44 -4.20 -13.69
C VAL A 101 10.69 -5.02 -13.41
N PHE A 102 10.76 -5.74 -12.29
CA PHE A 102 11.94 -6.58 -11.99
C PHE A 102 11.91 -7.94 -12.69
N THR A 103 10.71 -8.47 -12.98
CA THR A 103 10.56 -9.82 -13.51
C THR A 103 10.55 -9.87 -15.04
N LEU A 104 9.83 -8.96 -15.71
CA LEU A 104 9.63 -9.03 -17.16
C LEU A 104 10.91 -8.81 -17.96
N PRO A 105 11.77 -7.80 -17.64
CA PRO A 105 13.03 -7.63 -18.37
C PRO A 105 13.93 -8.85 -18.26
N ALA A 106 13.97 -9.52 -17.10
CA ALA A 106 14.74 -10.74 -16.93
C ALA A 106 14.24 -11.88 -17.85
N ILE A 107 12.92 -12.05 -17.98
CA ILE A 107 12.32 -13.04 -18.89
C ILE A 107 12.64 -12.72 -20.36
N LEU A 108 12.57 -11.44 -20.76
CA LEU A 108 12.92 -11.01 -22.11
C LEU A 108 14.40 -11.25 -22.42
N LEU A 109 15.29 -10.94 -21.49
CA LEU A 109 16.74 -11.17 -21.66
C LEU A 109 17.10 -12.65 -21.76
N MET A 110 16.29 -13.54 -21.18
CA MET A 110 16.43 -14.99 -21.36
C MET A 110 15.94 -15.50 -22.74
N GLY A 111 15.43 -14.62 -23.60
CA GLY A 111 14.98 -14.98 -24.96
C GLY A 111 13.54 -15.47 -25.05
N TYR A 112 12.72 -15.26 -24.01
CA TYR A 112 11.30 -15.61 -24.04
C TYR A 112 10.43 -14.43 -24.50
N ASP A 113 9.48 -14.70 -25.39
CA ASP A 113 8.50 -13.69 -25.81
C ASP A 113 7.41 -13.45 -24.76
N LEU A 114 7.22 -12.19 -24.41
CA LEU A 114 6.15 -11.71 -23.55
C LEU A 114 4.94 -11.24 -24.36
N THR A 115 3.93 -12.11 -24.44
CA THR A 115 2.60 -11.73 -24.92
C THR A 115 1.82 -11.04 -23.79
N VAL A 116 0.89 -10.14 -24.13
CA VAL A 116 0.03 -9.43 -23.16
C VAL A 116 -0.66 -10.40 -22.19
N GLY A 117 -1.12 -11.54 -22.69
CA GLY A 117 -1.73 -12.58 -21.86
C GLY A 117 -0.78 -13.17 -20.80
N LYS A 118 0.49 -13.43 -21.16
CA LYS A 118 1.50 -13.94 -20.20
C LYS A 118 1.80 -12.91 -19.12
N VAL A 119 1.97 -11.65 -19.52
CA VAL A 119 2.17 -10.53 -18.59
C VAL A 119 0.99 -10.40 -17.64
N ALA A 120 -0.24 -10.47 -18.15
CA ALA A 120 -1.45 -10.41 -17.33
C ALA A 120 -1.53 -11.56 -16.33
N VAL A 121 -1.23 -12.80 -16.75
CA VAL A 121 -1.22 -13.97 -15.85
C VAL A 121 -0.15 -13.80 -14.75
N ILE A 122 1.06 -13.38 -15.10
CA ILE A 122 2.13 -13.13 -14.12
C ILE A 122 1.73 -12.02 -13.15
N ALA A 123 1.17 -10.92 -13.65
CA ALA A 123 0.73 -9.79 -12.83
C ALA A 123 -0.39 -10.20 -11.85
N VAL A 124 -1.40 -10.94 -12.33
CA VAL A 124 -2.50 -11.43 -11.49
C VAL A 124 -2.00 -12.44 -10.47
N ALA A 125 -1.16 -13.40 -10.88
CA ALA A 125 -0.58 -14.37 -9.96
C ALA A 125 0.27 -13.69 -8.88
N GLY A 126 1.12 -12.72 -9.26
CA GLY A 126 1.91 -11.92 -8.33
C GLY A 126 1.05 -11.09 -7.38
N GLY A 127 -0.03 -10.47 -7.89
CA GLY A 127 -0.98 -9.72 -7.08
C GLY A 127 -1.71 -10.60 -6.06
N VAL A 128 -2.24 -11.75 -6.49
CA VAL A 128 -2.89 -12.72 -5.59
C VAL A 128 -1.90 -13.22 -4.54
N MET A 129 -0.68 -13.56 -4.94
CA MET A 129 0.37 -14.01 -4.03
C MET A 129 0.74 -12.92 -3.01
N GLY A 130 0.83 -11.66 -3.42
CA GLY A 130 1.06 -10.52 -2.53
C GLY A 130 -0.07 -10.34 -1.50
N VAL A 131 -1.33 -10.45 -1.92
CA VAL A 131 -2.49 -10.41 -1.01
C VAL A 131 -2.46 -11.57 -0.01
N LEU A 132 -2.11 -12.77 -0.46
CA LEU A 132 -1.99 -13.93 0.43
C LEU A 132 -0.86 -13.76 1.45
N LEU A 133 0.30 -13.23 1.04
CA LEU A 133 1.43 -12.97 1.92
C LEU A 133 1.15 -11.88 2.98
N MET A 134 0.16 -11.01 2.78
CA MET A 134 -0.24 -10.07 3.83
C MET A 134 -0.79 -10.76 5.09
N ILE A 135 -1.39 -11.93 4.96
CA ILE A 135 -1.97 -12.67 6.10
C ILE A 135 -0.90 -13.05 7.15
N PRO A 136 0.20 -13.74 6.80
CA PRO A 136 1.27 -14.03 7.77
C PRO A 136 2.05 -12.79 8.18
N LEU A 137 2.35 -11.87 7.25
CA LEU A 137 3.11 -10.66 7.55
C LEU A 137 2.42 -9.79 8.60
N ARG A 138 1.09 -9.64 8.54
CA ARG A 138 0.33 -8.91 9.55
C ARG A 138 0.54 -9.48 10.96
N ARG A 139 0.55 -10.81 11.11
CA ARG A 139 0.75 -11.42 12.43
C ARG A 139 2.19 -11.22 12.94
N ALA A 140 3.17 -11.34 12.05
CA ALA A 140 4.58 -11.20 12.40
C ALA A 140 4.95 -9.74 12.74
N LEU A 141 4.50 -8.78 11.92
CA LEU A 141 4.93 -7.39 12.00
C LEU A 141 4.05 -6.52 12.88
N ILE A 142 2.77 -6.86 13.05
CA ILE A 142 1.82 -6.02 13.80
C ILE A 142 1.47 -6.67 15.15
N VAL A 143 1.03 -7.92 15.14
CA VAL A 143 0.50 -8.58 16.36
C VAL A 143 1.62 -8.93 17.35
N LYS A 144 2.75 -9.46 16.89
CA LYS A 144 3.87 -9.86 17.76
C LYS A 144 4.75 -8.69 18.20
N GLU A 145 4.85 -7.64 17.39
CA GLU A 145 5.66 -6.46 17.66
C GLU A 145 4.83 -5.27 18.20
N HIS A 146 3.58 -5.52 18.59
CA HIS A 146 2.69 -4.50 19.16
C HIS A 146 3.32 -3.90 20.44
N GLY A 147 3.55 -2.59 20.45
CA GLY A 147 4.19 -1.87 21.56
C GLY A 147 5.73 -1.87 21.54
N ARG A 148 6.38 -2.57 20.60
CA ARG A 148 7.86 -2.55 20.41
C ARG A 148 8.31 -1.70 19.23
N LEU A 149 7.39 -1.30 18.35
CA LEU A 149 7.68 -0.52 17.15
C LEU A 149 7.91 0.96 17.49
N THR A 150 9.12 1.46 17.18
CA THR A 150 9.55 2.84 17.43
C THR A 150 8.75 3.88 16.64
N TYR A 151 8.21 3.51 15.46
CA TYR A 151 7.56 4.44 14.55
C TYR A 151 6.05 4.18 14.44
N PRO A 152 5.22 5.25 14.42
CA PRO A 152 3.76 5.18 14.50
C PRO A 152 3.08 4.53 13.27
N GLU A 153 3.82 4.24 12.21
CA GLU A 153 3.28 3.59 11.01
C GLU A 153 2.97 2.09 11.22
N GLY A 154 3.64 1.45 12.20
CA GLY A 154 3.44 0.03 12.51
C GLY A 154 2.45 -0.27 13.65
N THR A 155 1.96 0.75 14.35
CA THR A 155 1.07 0.63 15.52
C THR A 155 -0.42 0.54 15.15
N ALA A 156 -0.74 -0.23 14.09
CA ALA A 156 -2.11 -0.46 13.64
C ALA A 156 -2.76 -1.70 14.27
#